data_AF-A0A5M3XRT0-F1
#
_entry.id   AF-A0A5M3XRT0-F1
#
_cell.length_a   1.000
_cell.length_b   1.000
_cell.length_c   1.000
_cell.angle_alpha   90.00
_cell.angle_beta   90.00
_cell.angle_gamma   90.00
#
_symmetry.space_group_name_H-M   'P 1'
#
loop_
_entity.id
_entity.type
_entity.pdbx_description
1 polymer ?
#
loop_
_entity_poly.entity_id
_entity_poly.type
_entity_poly.pdbx_seq_one_letter_code
_entity_poly.pdbx_strand_id
1 'polypeptide(L)'
;MYNKAANDPEVYAAAVALGETTANGQISETALAQLEKRITDPVFSTTLMYALGTRGFHDLLAQTADPPDAAKARRLQAALGNALATASPRLSTAWRNELTADLIGKDYILSLALKRGTFDAAFLLDLARKIEAKTQQPIEPTEWPAVSPGAFGDSMVGVMTALARVPEAAQDFFTQDPTALKRYMTDYRVSDGKALSAALEAATLTFRDHNGSVEHPSRGYLSAKLASELIHLESERIRAGDPPKIIPTAVGNILAGYIGDVSRVASSDTDETLGVFGGDYKLLPERESWGARFKTDDLQTVMKQAFQDDEKAFVAVAGAETVWANKLIDHSANKAAADGDVSTFEVNANAIGMGFGFITNAAGIARIEEGQELDETQQRNMKALMALVNTVLALPQTASWPITAGVAGAWTGIIEDAAKGNARDKAVAEANTSVEQTRFLIHQLAAQAMLNHGLFGPADPPAKTHPWGSLSDLQPGQDPRTAPNNFLKVDGKTLMTRQEMLNATDADGNPVAYDEYRMWLYQNDSSRTWLDIKRDLDIGFSGGFAKFQ
;
A
#
# COMPACT_ATOMS: atom_id res chain seq x y z
N MET A 1 1.63 -28.03 -41.58
CA MET A 1 1.63 -27.94 -40.09
C MET A 1 2.96 -28.42 -39.51
N TYR A 2 3.47 -29.61 -39.83
CA TYR A 2 4.74 -30.13 -39.28
C TYR A 2 5.96 -29.20 -39.47
N ASN A 3 6.15 -28.65 -40.69
CA ASN A 3 7.20 -27.66 -40.94
C ASN A 3 7.02 -26.35 -40.14
N LYS A 4 5.77 -25.95 -39.82
CA LYS A 4 5.49 -24.76 -39.01
C LYS A 4 5.76 -25.01 -37.52
N ALA A 5 5.71 -26.27 -37.09
CA ALA A 5 6.11 -26.71 -35.75
C ALA A 5 7.62 -26.98 -35.63
N ALA A 6 8.43 -26.46 -36.57
CA ALA A 6 9.88 -26.68 -36.62
C ALA A 6 10.31 -28.16 -36.59
N ASN A 7 9.45 -29.06 -37.09
CA ASN A 7 9.62 -30.52 -37.00
C ASN A 7 9.64 -31.08 -35.57
N ASP A 8 9.21 -30.31 -34.57
CA ASP A 8 8.99 -30.80 -33.22
C ASP A 8 7.67 -31.60 -33.16
N PRO A 9 7.73 -32.91 -32.86
CA PRO A 9 6.55 -33.78 -32.86
C PRO A 9 5.55 -33.42 -31.76
N GLU A 10 6.01 -32.85 -30.63
CA GLU A 10 5.16 -32.47 -29.51
C GLU A 10 4.45 -31.15 -29.78
N VAL A 11 5.16 -30.17 -30.36
CA VAL A 11 4.53 -28.92 -30.83
C VAL A 11 3.54 -29.20 -31.94
N TYR A 12 3.87 -30.10 -32.87
CA TYR A 12 2.95 -30.52 -33.92
C TYR A 12 1.68 -31.16 -33.33
N ALA A 13 1.83 -32.11 -32.40
CA ALA A 13 0.70 -32.75 -31.74
C ALA A 13 -0.18 -31.73 -30.99
N ALA A 14 0.43 -30.78 -30.28
CA ALA A 14 -0.30 -29.71 -29.59
C ALA A 14 -1.05 -28.80 -30.58
N ALA A 15 -0.38 -28.34 -31.65
CA ALA A 15 -1.00 -27.48 -32.66
C ALA A 15 -2.15 -28.18 -33.42
N VAL A 16 -2.02 -29.48 -33.70
CA VAL A 16 -3.09 -30.29 -34.31
C VAL A 16 -4.27 -30.41 -33.35
N ALA A 17 -4.04 -30.78 -32.09
CA ALA A 17 -5.09 -30.93 -31.10
C ALA A 17 -5.85 -29.61 -30.84
N LEU A 18 -5.13 -28.48 -30.81
CA LEU A 18 -5.74 -27.15 -30.71
C LEU A 18 -6.51 -26.77 -31.98
N GLY A 19 -5.99 -27.11 -33.16
CA GLY A 19 -6.71 -26.94 -34.42
C GLY A 19 -8.03 -27.71 -34.47
N GLU A 20 -8.06 -28.93 -33.94
CA GLU A 20 -9.28 -29.72 -33.80
C GLU A 20 -10.30 -29.04 -32.88
N THR A 21 -9.86 -28.52 -31.72
CA THR A 21 -10.73 -27.74 -30.81
C THR A 21 -11.38 -26.55 -31.50
N THR A 22 -10.67 -25.88 -32.39
CA THR A 22 -11.24 -24.76 -33.18
C THR A 22 -12.29 -25.23 -34.17
N ALA A 23 -12.10 -26.41 -34.76
CA ALA A 23 -12.99 -26.97 -35.79
C ALA A 23 -14.27 -27.61 -35.23
N ASN A 24 -14.20 -28.23 -34.05
CA ASN A 24 -15.30 -29.01 -33.48
C ASN A 24 -15.88 -28.43 -32.17
N GLY A 25 -15.27 -27.37 -31.63
CA GLY A 25 -15.68 -26.72 -30.37
C GLY A 25 -15.42 -27.57 -29.11
N GLN A 26 -14.73 -28.72 -29.23
CA GLN A 26 -14.47 -29.63 -28.13
C GLN A 26 -13.04 -29.49 -27.60
N ILE A 27 -12.92 -29.20 -26.31
CA ILE A 27 -11.63 -29.11 -25.61
C ILE A 27 -11.26 -30.50 -25.09
N SER A 28 -10.22 -31.10 -25.68
CA SER A 28 -9.68 -32.39 -25.24
C SER A 28 -8.93 -32.24 -23.92
N GLU A 29 -9.36 -32.98 -22.89
CA GLU A 29 -8.76 -32.96 -21.55
C GLU A 29 -7.29 -33.39 -21.59
N THR A 30 -6.98 -34.44 -22.36
CA THR A 30 -5.62 -34.95 -22.51
C THR A 30 -4.72 -33.94 -23.22
N ALA A 31 -5.20 -33.29 -24.27
CA ALA A 31 -4.43 -32.29 -25.01
C ALA A 31 -4.14 -31.05 -24.15
N LEU A 32 -5.15 -30.59 -23.41
CA LEU A 32 -5.03 -29.47 -22.48
C LEU A 32 -4.02 -29.77 -21.36
N ALA A 33 -4.08 -30.95 -20.74
CA ALA A 33 -3.14 -31.34 -19.70
C ALA A 33 -1.70 -31.46 -20.21
N GLN A 34 -1.49 -31.87 -21.46
CA GLN A 34 -0.16 -31.92 -22.07
C GLN A 34 0.36 -30.52 -22.41
N LEU A 35 -0.51 -29.64 -22.91
CA LEU A 35 -0.18 -28.23 -23.13
C LEU A 35 0.26 -27.58 -21.81
N GLU A 36 -0.54 -27.72 -20.73
CA GLU A 36 -0.27 -27.16 -19.41
C GLU A 36 1.09 -27.58 -18.82
N LYS A 37 1.59 -28.77 -19.14
CA LYS A 37 2.92 -29.24 -18.71
C LYS A 37 4.09 -28.54 -19.40
N ARG A 38 3.85 -27.95 -20.58
CA ARG A 38 4.90 -27.47 -21.50
C ARG A 38 4.85 -25.97 -21.77
N ILE A 39 3.77 -25.28 -21.40
CA ILE A 39 3.62 -23.82 -21.58
C ILE A 39 4.68 -22.96 -20.86
N THR A 40 5.45 -23.54 -19.93
CA THR A 40 6.58 -22.86 -19.27
C THR A 40 7.91 -23.06 -20.00
N ASP A 41 7.98 -23.99 -20.96
CA ASP A 41 9.14 -24.18 -21.83
C ASP A 41 9.15 -23.08 -22.91
N PRO A 42 10.20 -22.23 -22.94
CA PRO A 42 10.24 -21.12 -23.89
C PRO A 42 10.40 -21.51 -25.34
N VAL A 43 11.08 -22.62 -25.64
CA VAL A 43 11.26 -23.09 -27.03
C VAL A 43 9.94 -23.68 -27.53
N PHE A 44 9.31 -24.53 -26.71
CA PHE A 44 8.00 -25.10 -27.01
C PHE A 44 6.96 -24.00 -27.25
N SER A 45 6.82 -23.06 -26.31
CA SER A 45 5.79 -22.02 -26.39
C SER A 45 6.00 -21.09 -27.58
N THR A 46 7.24 -20.71 -27.87
CA THR A 46 7.57 -19.88 -29.05
C THR A 46 7.23 -20.61 -30.35
N THR A 47 7.63 -21.87 -30.46
CA THR A 47 7.38 -22.69 -31.65
C THR A 47 5.89 -22.93 -31.82
N LEU A 48 5.15 -23.16 -30.74
CA LEU A 48 3.70 -23.29 -30.74
C LEU A 48 3.02 -22.01 -31.25
N MET A 49 3.42 -20.82 -30.78
CA MET A 49 2.86 -19.54 -31.25
C MET A 49 3.08 -19.33 -32.76
N TYR A 50 4.26 -19.70 -33.28
CA TYR A 50 4.52 -19.66 -34.72
C TYR A 50 3.74 -20.74 -35.51
N ALA A 51 3.58 -21.93 -34.93
CA ALA A 51 2.84 -23.01 -35.56
C ALA A 51 1.35 -22.69 -35.71
N LEU A 52 0.74 -22.11 -34.68
CA LEU A 52 -0.64 -21.62 -34.68
C LEU A 52 -0.82 -20.41 -35.59
N GLY A 53 0.16 -19.49 -35.58
CA GLY A 53 0.01 -18.15 -36.15
C GLY A 53 -0.97 -17.29 -35.34
N THR A 54 -1.01 -16.00 -35.62
CA THR A 54 -1.86 -15.04 -34.89
C THR A 54 -3.36 -15.29 -35.10
N ARG A 55 -3.76 -15.65 -36.33
CA ARG A 55 -5.15 -16.02 -36.64
C ARG A 55 -5.61 -17.26 -35.87
N GLY A 56 -4.84 -18.34 -35.92
CA GLY A 56 -5.17 -19.56 -35.18
C GLY A 56 -5.20 -19.33 -33.68
N PHE A 57 -4.31 -18.47 -33.16
CA PHE A 57 -4.33 -18.07 -31.76
C PHE A 57 -5.59 -17.28 -31.38
N HIS A 58 -6.01 -16.30 -32.20
CA HIS A 58 -7.25 -15.54 -31.99
C HIS A 58 -8.48 -16.45 -32.05
N ASP A 59 -8.56 -17.33 -33.05
CA ASP A 59 -9.67 -18.27 -33.21
C ASP A 59 -9.80 -19.20 -31.99
N LEU A 60 -8.66 -19.68 -31.45
CA LEU A 60 -8.62 -20.48 -30.22
C LEU A 60 -9.07 -19.70 -29.00
N LEU A 61 -8.61 -18.46 -28.84
CA LEU A 61 -9.04 -17.62 -27.74
C LEU A 61 -10.54 -17.34 -27.81
N ALA A 62 -11.10 -17.15 -29.00
CA ALA A 62 -12.54 -16.91 -29.18
C ALA A 62 -13.41 -18.08 -28.67
N GLN A 63 -12.93 -19.32 -28.77
CA GLN A 63 -13.60 -20.50 -28.20
C GLN A 63 -13.68 -20.48 -26.66
N THR A 64 -12.91 -19.60 -26.01
CA THR A 64 -12.89 -19.49 -24.54
C THR A 64 -13.78 -18.37 -23.99
N ALA A 65 -14.32 -17.50 -24.84
CA ALA A 65 -15.07 -16.32 -24.43
C ALA A 65 -16.53 -16.62 -24.00
N ASP A 66 -17.20 -17.60 -24.63
CA ASP A 66 -18.58 -18.03 -24.27
C ASP A 66 -18.78 -19.56 -24.41
N PRO A 67 -18.16 -20.35 -23.52
CA PRO A 67 -18.04 -21.80 -23.71
C PRO A 67 -19.18 -22.60 -23.06
N PRO A 68 -19.61 -23.73 -23.67
CA PRO A 68 -20.56 -24.66 -23.06
C PRO A 68 -20.00 -25.39 -21.82
N ASP A 69 -18.66 -25.52 -21.70
CA ASP A 69 -17.95 -26.00 -20.51
C ASP A 69 -17.00 -24.91 -19.98
N ALA A 70 -17.48 -24.12 -19.02
CA ALA A 70 -16.76 -22.99 -18.46
C ALA A 70 -15.45 -23.37 -17.75
N ALA A 71 -15.28 -24.60 -17.26
CA ALA A 71 -14.08 -24.99 -16.54
C ALA A 71 -12.92 -25.28 -17.49
N LYS A 72 -13.15 -26.09 -18.54
CA LYS A 72 -12.12 -26.41 -19.54
C LYS A 72 -11.70 -25.21 -20.37
N ALA A 73 -12.65 -24.36 -20.73
CA ALA A 73 -12.36 -23.14 -21.46
C ALA A 73 -11.50 -22.16 -20.66
N ARG A 74 -11.79 -21.97 -19.36
CA ARG A 74 -10.93 -21.15 -18.48
C ARG A 74 -9.51 -21.69 -18.38
N ARG A 75 -9.35 -23.01 -18.32
CA ARG A 75 -8.03 -23.66 -18.32
C ARG A 75 -7.29 -23.48 -19.65
N LEU A 76 -7.98 -23.68 -20.78
CA LEU A 76 -7.41 -23.44 -22.10
C LEU A 76 -6.99 -21.98 -22.27
N GLN A 77 -7.83 -21.02 -21.87
CA GLN A 77 -7.50 -19.60 -21.88
C GLN A 77 -6.26 -19.30 -21.03
N ALA A 78 -6.14 -19.92 -19.85
CA ALA A 78 -4.97 -19.76 -18.99
C ALA A 78 -3.71 -20.37 -19.61
N ALA A 79 -3.81 -21.55 -20.22
CA ALA A 79 -2.70 -22.19 -20.91
C ALA A 79 -2.23 -21.36 -22.12
N LEU A 80 -3.16 -20.84 -22.92
CA LEU A 80 -2.85 -19.97 -24.06
C LEU A 80 -2.22 -18.64 -23.64
N GLY A 81 -2.76 -18.00 -22.60
CA GLY A 81 -2.17 -16.77 -22.04
C GLY A 81 -0.75 -16.99 -21.52
N ASN A 82 -0.53 -18.08 -20.78
CA ASN A 82 0.79 -18.43 -20.24
C ASN A 82 1.78 -18.79 -21.36
N ALA A 83 1.35 -19.53 -22.39
CA ALA A 83 2.19 -19.84 -23.54
C ALA A 83 2.58 -18.56 -24.31
N LEU A 84 1.64 -17.63 -24.51
CA LEU A 84 1.93 -16.32 -25.11
C LEU A 84 2.91 -15.52 -24.24
N ALA A 85 2.71 -15.49 -22.92
CA ALA A 85 3.60 -14.82 -21.97
C ALA A 85 5.03 -15.38 -22.03
N THR A 86 5.18 -16.69 -21.96
CA THR A 86 6.46 -17.39 -22.08
C THR A 86 7.15 -17.13 -23.44
N ALA A 87 6.37 -17.07 -24.52
CA ALA A 87 6.89 -16.80 -25.86
C ALA A 87 7.21 -15.31 -26.10
N SER A 88 6.55 -14.40 -25.39
CA SER A 88 6.56 -12.95 -25.65
C SER A 88 7.94 -12.31 -25.94
N PRO A 89 9.05 -12.60 -25.22
CA PRO A 89 10.35 -12.01 -25.53
C PRO A 89 10.96 -12.50 -26.85
N ARG A 90 10.54 -13.67 -27.35
CA ARG A 90 11.10 -14.35 -28.54
C ARG A 90 10.24 -14.21 -29.80
N LEU A 91 9.04 -13.64 -29.68
CA LEU A 91 8.17 -13.38 -30.82
C LEU A 91 8.71 -12.22 -31.64
N SER A 92 8.73 -12.37 -32.97
CA SER A 92 9.20 -11.36 -33.90
C SER A 92 8.27 -10.15 -33.94
N THR A 93 8.79 -8.98 -34.29
CA THR A 93 8.00 -7.75 -34.47
C THR A 93 6.86 -7.95 -35.47
N ALA A 94 7.10 -8.70 -36.56
CA ALA A 94 6.08 -9.01 -37.55
C ALA A 94 4.90 -9.78 -36.93
N TRP A 95 5.18 -10.82 -36.13
CA TRP A 95 4.15 -11.60 -35.45
C TRP A 95 3.37 -10.74 -34.43
N ARG A 96 4.08 -9.89 -33.66
CA ARG A 96 3.44 -8.97 -32.70
C ARG A 96 2.52 -7.95 -33.38
N ASN A 97 2.95 -7.41 -34.51
CA ASN A 97 2.14 -6.49 -35.32
C ASN A 97 0.92 -7.20 -35.91
N GLU A 98 1.09 -8.42 -36.41
CA GLU A 98 -0.03 -9.21 -36.94
C GLU A 98 -1.03 -9.60 -35.85
N LEU A 99 -0.58 -9.85 -34.61
CA LEU A 99 -1.47 -10.12 -33.47
C LEU A 99 -2.44 -8.96 -33.21
N THR A 100 -1.99 -7.73 -33.49
CA THR A 100 -2.67 -6.48 -33.13
C THR A 100 -3.21 -5.71 -34.35
N ALA A 101 -3.06 -6.24 -35.57
CA ALA A 101 -3.43 -5.55 -36.80
C ALA A 101 -4.95 -5.38 -36.97
N ASP A 102 -5.74 -6.35 -36.48
CA ASP A 102 -7.20 -6.33 -36.54
C ASP A 102 -7.79 -6.81 -35.21
N LEU A 103 -7.97 -5.86 -34.30
CA LEU A 103 -8.51 -6.06 -32.96
C LEU A 103 -10.04 -5.95 -32.87
N ILE A 104 -10.75 -5.79 -33.99
CA ILE A 104 -12.21 -5.64 -34.00
C ILE A 104 -12.87 -6.87 -33.35
N GLY A 105 -13.46 -6.69 -32.17
CA GLY A 105 -14.07 -7.75 -31.35
C GLY A 105 -13.10 -8.78 -30.76
N LYS A 106 -11.79 -8.64 -30.99
CA LYS A 106 -10.74 -9.55 -30.50
C LYS A 106 -9.94 -8.97 -29.35
N ASP A 107 -10.00 -7.66 -29.15
CA ASP A 107 -9.37 -6.94 -28.03
C ASP A 107 -9.80 -7.50 -26.67
N TYR A 108 -11.10 -7.74 -26.49
CA TYR A 108 -11.65 -8.29 -25.25
C TYR A 108 -11.08 -9.69 -24.97
N ILE A 109 -11.10 -10.56 -25.98
CA ILE A 109 -10.64 -11.95 -25.86
C ILE A 109 -9.14 -12.01 -25.62
N LEU A 110 -8.37 -11.14 -26.28
CA LEU A 110 -6.94 -11.02 -26.04
C LEU A 110 -6.66 -10.51 -24.62
N SER A 111 -7.43 -9.55 -24.11
CA SER A 111 -7.30 -9.06 -22.74
C SER A 111 -7.56 -10.16 -21.70
N LEU A 112 -8.50 -11.07 -21.97
CA LEU A 112 -8.78 -12.23 -21.14
C LEU A 112 -7.57 -13.16 -21.06
N ALA A 113 -6.82 -13.33 -22.15
CA ALA A 113 -5.56 -14.08 -22.15
C ALA A 113 -4.48 -13.35 -21.35
N LEU A 114 -4.38 -12.02 -21.47
CA LEU A 114 -3.41 -11.21 -20.71
C LEU A 114 -3.57 -11.31 -19.20
N LYS A 115 -4.79 -11.55 -18.68
CA LYS A 115 -5.02 -11.84 -17.25
C LYS A 115 -4.25 -13.07 -16.76
N ARG A 116 -3.75 -13.92 -17.65
CA ARG A 116 -3.18 -15.25 -17.38
C ARG A 116 -1.77 -15.35 -17.94
N GLY A 117 -0.82 -14.72 -17.27
CA GLY A 117 0.61 -14.80 -17.60
C GLY A 117 1.41 -13.67 -16.97
N THR A 118 2.74 -13.77 -17.07
CA THR A 118 3.69 -12.69 -16.76
C THR A 118 4.51 -12.44 -18.02
N PHE A 119 4.27 -11.29 -18.65
CA PHE A 119 4.77 -10.99 -19.99
C PHE A 119 6.08 -10.22 -19.93
N ASP A 120 6.86 -10.28 -21.02
CA ASP A 120 7.93 -9.31 -21.27
C ASP A 120 7.38 -7.88 -21.26
N ALA A 121 8.06 -6.95 -20.58
CA ALA A 121 7.55 -5.62 -20.32
C ALA A 121 7.31 -4.81 -21.61
N ALA A 122 8.24 -4.89 -22.57
CA ALA A 122 8.12 -4.19 -23.84
C ALA A 122 6.98 -4.77 -24.69
N PHE A 123 6.84 -6.10 -24.72
CA PHE A 123 5.69 -6.75 -25.37
C PHE A 123 4.35 -6.31 -24.76
N LEU A 124 4.25 -6.33 -23.43
CA LEU A 124 3.01 -5.98 -22.73
C LEU A 124 2.64 -4.52 -22.95
N LEU A 125 3.61 -3.61 -22.89
CA LEU A 125 3.38 -2.18 -23.11
C LEU A 125 2.84 -1.90 -24.53
N ASP A 126 3.48 -2.47 -25.56
CA ASP A 126 3.04 -2.32 -26.96
C ASP A 126 1.61 -2.83 -27.14
N LEU A 127 1.32 -4.01 -26.59
CA LEU A 127 0.00 -4.61 -26.69
C LEU A 127 -1.07 -3.83 -25.91
N ALA A 128 -0.76 -3.38 -24.69
CA ALA A 128 -1.66 -2.57 -23.86
C ALA A 128 -2.08 -1.28 -24.59
N ARG A 129 -1.13 -0.57 -25.20
CA ARG A 129 -1.41 0.66 -25.95
C ARG A 129 -2.24 0.42 -27.21
N LYS A 130 -1.98 -0.67 -27.94
CA LYS A 130 -2.76 -1.01 -29.14
C LYS A 130 -4.20 -1.41 -28.80
N ILE A 131 -4.39 -2.14 -27.69
CA ILE A 131 -5.73 -2.44 -27.16
C ILE A 131 -6.43 -1.15 -26.72
N GLU A 132 -5.77 -0.31 -25.92
CA GLU A 132 -6.31 0.98 -25.48
C GLU A 132 -6.71 1.85 -26.67
N ALA A 133 -5.82 2.03 -27.65
CA ALA A 133 -6.10 2.82 -28.84
C ALA A 133 -7.33 2.31 -29.62
N LYS A 134 -7.56 0.99 -29.65
CA LYS A 134 -8.77 0.42 -30.26
C LYS A 134 -10.02 0.68 -29.40
N THR A 135 -9.94 0.55 -28.08
CA THR A 135 -11.08 0.86 -27.18
C THR A 135 -11.53 2.32 -27.23
N GLN A 136 -10.68 3.21 -27.75
CA GLN A 136 -10.99 4.64 -27.92
C GLN A 136 -11.66 4.97 -29.26
N GLN A 137 -11.70 4.04 -30.23
CA GLN A 137 -12.34 4.28 -31.52
C GLN A 137 -13.87 4.16 -31.39
N PRO A 138 -14.65 5.00 -32.10
CA PRO A 138 -16.09 4.83 -32.18
C PRO A 138 -16.42 3.44 -32.73
N ILE A 139 -17.33 2.74 -32.06
CA ILE A 139 -17.83 1.44 -32.55
C ILE A 139 -18.60 1.70 -33.83
N GLU A 140 -18.18 1.11 -34.95
CA GLU A 140 -18.94 1.24 -36.18
C GLU A 140 -20.23 0.40 -36.11
N PRO A 141 -21.36 0.85 -36.68
CA PRO A 141 -22.64 0.11 -36.64
C PRO A 141 -22.55 -1.33 -37.20
N THR A 142 -21.54 -1.60 -38.04
CA THR A 142 -21.25 -2.92 -38.62
C THR A 142 -20.51 -3.86 -37.67
N GLU A 143 -19.96 -3.37 -36.55
CA GLU A 143 -19.23 -4.15 -35.53
C GLU A 143 -20.14 -4.70 -34.42
N TRP A 144 -21.43 -4.33 -34.41
CA TRP A 144 -22.44 -4.72 -33.41
C TRP A 144 -22.84 -6.22 -33.28
N PRO A 145 -22.58 -7.15 -34.23
CA PRO A 145 -23.12 -8.51 -34.08
C PRO A 145 -22.39 -9.42 -33.07
N ALA A 146 -21.17 -9.10 -32.64
CA ALA A 146 -20.30 -10.07 -31.96
C ALA A 146 -19.96 -9.77 -30.49
N VAL A 147 -20.28 -8.58 -29.98
CA VAL A 147 -19.80 -8.13 -28.68
C VAL A 147 -20.89 -7.36 -27.93
N SER A 148 -21.19 -7.77 -26.68
CA SER A 148 -22.12 -7.01 -25.83
C SER A 148 -21.59 -5.60 -25.57
N PRO A 149 -22.46 -4.55 -25.53
CA PRO A 149 -22.05 -3.15 -25.34
C PRO A 149 -21.13 -2.86 -24.13
N GLY A 150 -21.02 -3.76 -23.15
CA GLY A 150 -20.12 -3.65 -22.00
C GLY A 150 -18.71 -4.23 -22.17
N ALA A 151 -18.44 -5.06 -23.20
CA ALA A 151 -17.19 -5.81 -23.26
C ALA A 151 -15.95 -4.96 -23.58
N PHE A 152 -16.12 -3.81 -24.24
CA PHE A 152 -15.02 -2.88 -24.53
C PHE A 152 -14.47 -2.22 -23.26
N GLY A 153 -15.33 -1.91 -22.29
CA GLY A 153 -14.93 -1.47 -20.94
C GLY A 153 -14.16 -2.56 -20.19
N ASP A 154 -14.51 -3.82 -20.42
CA ASP A 154 -13.88 -4.99 -19.80
C ASP A 154 -12.52 -5.36 -20.42
N SER A 155 -12.25 -4.98 -21.68
CA SER A 155 -10.93 -5.18 -22.33
C SER A 155 -9.81 -4.57 -21.48
N MET A 156 -10.05 -3.37 -20.94
CA MET A 156 -9.06 -2.70 -20.10
C MET A 156 -8.88 -3.37 -18.73
N VAL A 157 -9.87 -4.12 -18.22
CA VAL A 157 -9.70 -4.91 -16.98
C VAL A 157 -8.60 -5.94 -17.16
N GLY A 158 -8.56 -6.61 -18.33
CA GLY A 158 -7.53 -7.60 -18.64
C GLY A 158 -6.14 -7.01 -18.76
N VAL A 159 -6.04 -5.90 -19.48
CA VAL A 159 -4.81 -5.14 -19.64
C VAL A 159 -4.28 -4.65 -18.30
N MET A 160 -5.11 -3.97 -17.49
CA MET A 160 -4.69 -3.44 -16.19
C MET A 160 -4.29 -4.55 -15.21
N THR A 161 -4.98 -5.70 -15.23
CA THR A 161 -4.59 -6.88 -14.44
C THR A 161 -3.20 -7.41 -14.83
N ALA A 162 -2.87 -7.38 -16.13
CA ALA A 162 -1.57 -7.80 -16.61
C ALA A 162 -0.47 -6.78 -16.27
N LEU A 163 -0.75 -5.49 -16.45
CA LEU A 163 0.15 -4.39 -16.09
C LEU A 163 0.50 -4.44 -14.59
N ALA A 164 -0.47 -4.71 -13.72
CA ALA A 164 -0.23 -4.86 -12.27
C ALA A 164 0.81 -5.93 -11.90
N ARG A 165 1.09 -6.90 -12.77
CA ARG A 165 2.11 -7.95 -12.57
C ARG A 165 3.47 -7.63 -13.16
N VAL A 166 3.56 -6.57 -13.96
CA VAL A 166 4.79 -6.15 -14.66
C VAL A 166 4.99 -4.65 -14.41
N PRO A 167 5.53 -4.27 -13.23
CA PRO A 167 5.61 -2.88 -12.80
C PRO A 167 6.31 -1.94 -13.78
N GLU A 168 7.33 -2.41 -14.49
CA GLU A 168 8.00 -1.64 -15.55
C GLU A 168 7.01 -1.21 -16.63
N ALA A 169 6.20 -2.16 -17.12
CA ALA A 169 5.21 -1.90 -18.16
C ALA A 169 4.06 -1.02 -17.63
N ALA A 170 3.62 -1.21 -16.38
CA ALA A 170 2.60 -0.36 -15.76
C ALA A 170 3.07 1.10 -15.66
N GLN A 171 4.28 1.33 -15.15
CA GLN A 171 4.84 2.67 -15.07
C GLN A 171 5.00 3.28 -16.45
N ASP A 172 5.56 2.54 -17.41
CA ASP A 172 5.79 3.04 -18.76
C ASP A 172 4.47 3.33 -19.51
N PHE A 173 3.40 2.58 -19.21
CA PHE A 173 2.05 2.82 -19.74
C PHE A 173 1.55 4.21 -19.35
N PHE A 174 1.62 4.56 -18.05
CA PHE A 174 1.16 5.87 -17.57
C PHE A 174 2.14 7.02 -17.80
N THR A 175 3.44 6.76 -17.96
CA THR A 175 4.44 7.84 -18.03
C THR A 175 4.85 8.25 -19.44
N GLN A 176 4.85 7.36 -20.45
CA GLN A 176 5.21 7.78 -21.81
C GLN A 176 4.02 8.36 -22.60
N ASP A 177 2.77 8.18 -22.13
CA ASP A 177 1.64 9.02 -22.54
C ASP A 177 1.22 9.92 -21.36
N PRO A 178 1.54 11.22 -21.39
CA PRO A 178 1.23 12.14 -20.29
C PRO A 178 -0.28 12.35 -20.06
N THR A 179 -1.14 11.90 -20.98
CA THR A 179 -2.60 12.00 -20.86
C THR A 179 -3.25 10.74 -20.29
N ALA A 180 -2.53 9.62 -20.26
CA ALA A 180 -3.09 8.32 -19.89
C ALA A 180 -3.67 8.33 -18.47
N LEU A 181 -2.89 8.80 -17.48
CA LEU A 181 -3.35 8.86 -16.09
C LEU A 181 -4.64 9.68 -15.96
N LYS A 182 -4.64 10.93 -16.43
CA LYS A 182 -5.82 11.81 -16.40
C LYS A 182 -7.04 11.14 -17.04
N ARG A 183 -6.87 10.52 -18.20
CA ARG A 183 -7.95 9.83 -18.94
C ARG A 183 -8.60 8.72 -18.12
N TYR A 184 -7.83 7.88 -17.45
CA TYR A 184 -8.36 6.81 -16.59
C TYR A 184 -8.95 7.33 -15.27
N MET A 185 -8.50 8.50 -14.82
CA MET A 185 -9.02 9.12 -13.60
C MET A 185 -10.25 10.01 -13.83
N THR A 186 -10.60 10.33 -15.08
CA THR A 186 -11.71 11.24 -15.42
C THR A 186 -12.70 10.61 -16.40
N ASP A 187 -12.27 10.37 -17.63
CA ASP A 187 -13.14 10.04 -18.76
C ASP A 187 -13.49 8.55 -18.84
N TYR A 188 -12.58 7.66 -18.42
CA TYR A 188 -12.71 6.22 -18.66
C TYR A 188 -12.82 5.43 -17.37
N ARG A 189 -13.88 4.63 -17.20
CA ARG A 189 -14.06 3.76 -16.03
C ARG A 189 -13.69 2.31 -16.36
N VAL A 190 -12.72 1.76 -15.65
CA VAL A 190 -12.33 0.34 -15.76
C VAL A 190 -13.11 -0.50 -14.75
N SER A 191 -14.32 -0.93 -15.13
CA SER A 191 -15.19 -1.79 -14.31
C SER A 191 -15.34 -1.27 -12.86
N ASP A 192 -15.05 -2.12 -11.86
CA ASP A 192 -15.09 -1.80 -10.43
C ASP A 192 -13.82 -1.08 -9.90
N GLY A 193 -12.89 -0.70 -10.78
CA GLY A 193 -11.68 0.03 -10.44
C GLY A 193 -10.55 -0.84 -9.85
N LYS A 194 -10.77 -2.11 -9.50
CA LYS A 194 -9.75 -2.95 -8.84
C LYS A 194 -8.51 -3.19 -9.71
N ALA A 195 -8.73 -3.50 -10.99
CA ALA A 195 -7.62 -3.76 -11.90
C ALA A 195 -6.78 -2.50 -12.15
N LEU A 196 -7.43 -1.35 -12.34
CA LEU A 196 -6.77 -0.05 -12.47
C LEU A 196 -5.98 0.30 -11.20
N SER A 197 -6.59 0.10 -10.03
CA SER A 197 -5.96 0.32 -8.73
C SER A 197 -4.66 -0.47 -8.58
N ALA A 198 -4.69 -1.78 -8.88
CA ALA A 198 -3.51 -2.63 -8.80
C ALA A 198 -2.40 -2.23 -9.81
N ALA A 199 -2.78 -1.77 -11.00
CA ALA A 199 -1.83 -1.27 -11.99
C ALA A 199 -1.15 0.04 -11.53
N LEU A 200 -1.91 0.95 -10.91
CA LEU A 200 -1.39 2.20 -10.35
C LEU A 200 -0.50 1.95 -9.13
N GLU A 201 -0.86 1.03 -8.24
CA GLU A 201 0.01 0.60 -7.14
C GLU A 201 1.34 0.04 -7.67
N ALA A 202 1.29 -0.84 -8.68
CA ALA A 202 2.51 -1.37 -9.29
C ALA A 202 3.39 -0.25 -9.88
N ALA A 203 2.79 0.70 -10.60
CA ALA A 203 3.47 1.84 -11.22
C ALA A 203 4.07 2.85 -10.21
N THR A 204 3.45 3.00 -9.04
CA THR A 204 3.80 4.05 -8.06
C THR A 204 4.62 3.52 -6.87
N LEU A 205 4.54 2.24 -6.53
CA LEU A 205 5.10 1.69 -5.29
C LEU A 205 6.29 0.75 -5.49
N THR A 206 6.54 0.27 -6.71
CA THR A 206 7.61 -0.70 -6.96
C THR A 206 8.99 -0.04 -7.03
N PHE A 207 9.11 1.09 -7.71
CA PHE A 207 10.38 1.78 -7.90
C PHE A 207 10.50 2.94 -6.91
N ARG A 208 11.39 2.80 -5.93
CA ARG A 208 11.61 3.77 -4.85
C ARG A 208 13.11 4.08 -4.70
N ASP A 209 13.77 4.46 -5.79
CA ASP A 209 15.16 4.92 -5.80
C ASP A 209 15.28 6.46 -5.76
N HIS A 210 16.50 6.97 -5.56
CA HIS A 210 16.86 8.39 -5.71
C HIS A 210 17.95 8.59 -6.79
N ASN A 211 17.96 7.78 -7.84
CA ASN A 211 18.91 7.94 -8.94
C ASN A 211 18.40 8.96 -9.97
N GLY A 212 19.25 9.38 -10.90
CA GLY A 212 18.87 10.24 -12.02
C GLY A 212 18.70 11.73 -11.65
N SER A 213 18.04 12.47 -12.53
CA SER A 213 17.75 13.90 -12.39
C SER A 213 16.39 14.25 -13.01
N VAL A 214 15.98 15.52 -12.98
CA VAL A 214 14.75 15.97 -13.65
C VAL A 214 14.84 15.78 -15.17
N GLU A 215 16.02 16.01 -15.75
CA GLU A 215 16.29 15.85 -17.19
C GLU A 215 16.42 14.39 -17.60
N HIS A 216 16.88 13.54 -16.68
CA HIS A 216 17.06 12.11 -16.87
C HIS A 216 16.41 11.34 -15.71
N PRO A 217 15.07 11.30 -15.67
CA PRO A 217 14.34 10.76 -14.53
C PRO A 217 14.58 9.26 -14.37
N SER A 218 14.86 8.84 -13.14
CA SER A 218 14.82 7.42 -12.79
C SER A 218 13.38 6.91 -12.68
N ARG A 219 13.22 5.59 -12.54
CA ARG A 219 11.91 4.99 -12.27
C ARG A 219 11.34 5.48 -10.93
N GLY A 220 12.16 5.67 -9.90
CA GLY A 220 11.74 6.28 -8.63
C GLY A 220 11.18 7.70 -8.80
N TYR A 221 11.83 8.52 -9.62
CA TYR A 221 11.33 9.87 -9.94
C TYR A 221 9.95 9.80 -10.63
N LEU A 222 9.80 8.90 -11.61
CA LEU A 222 8.55 8.72 -12.34
C LEU A 222 7.42 8.20 -11.43
N SER A 223 7.70 7.27 -10.52
CA SER A 223 6.74 6.79 -9.52
C SER A 223 6.25 7.92 -8.62
N ALA A 224 7.16 8.76 -8.12
CA ALA A 224 6.82 9.90 -7.29
C ALA A 224 5.96 10.94 -8.02
N LYS A 225 6.30 11.22 -9.28
CA LYS A 225 5.51 12.12 -10.13
C LYS A 225 4.09 11.58 -10.34
N LEU A 226 3.96 10.29 -10.66
CA LEU A 226 2.66 9.64 -10.83
C LEU A 226 1.82 9.68 -9.55
N ALA A 227 2.43 9.43 -8.39
CA ALA A 227 1.72 9.49 -7.10
C ALA A 227 1.20 10.91 -6.83
N SER A 228 2.02 11.93 -7.03
CA SER A 228 1.62 13.34 -6.90
C SER A 228 0.43 13.70 -7.80
N GLU A 229 0.50 13.33 -9.08
CA GLU A 229 -0.55 13.62 -10.06
C GLU A 229 -1.83 12.82 -9.77
N LEU A 230 -1.71 11.57 -9.34
CA LEU A 230 -2.85 10.72 -8.97
C LEU A 230 -3.65 11.33 -7.82
N ILE A 231 -3.00 11.76 -6.75
CA ILE A 231 -3.67 12.38 -5.59
C ILE A 231 -4.35 13.69 -5.99
N HIS A 232 -3.72 14.47 -6.87
CA HIS A 232 -4.35 15.68 -7.43
C HIS A 232 -5.64 15.35 -8.20
N LEU A 233 -5.59 14.38 -9.11
CA LEU A 233 -6.73 13.97 -9.93
C LEU A 233 -7.85 13.35 -9.09
N GLU A 234 -7.52 12.56 -8.06
CA GLU A 234 -8.50 12.06 -7.10
C GLU A 234 -9.18 13.21 -6.34
N SER A 235 -8.43 14.25 -5.98
CA SER A 235 -9.03 15.44 -5.35
C SER A 235 -9.98 16.18 -6.31
N GLU A 236 -9.58 16.39 -7.56
CA GLU A 236 -10.45 16.98 -8.59
C GLU A 236 -11.75 16.17 -8.76
N ARG A 237 -11.64 14.83 -8.84
CA ARG A 237 -12.78 13.90 -8.90
C ARG A 237 -13.73 14.09 -7.71
N ILE A 238 -13.19 14.12 -6.49
CA ILE A 238 -13.99 14.28 -5.26
C ILE A 238 -14.73 15.62 -5.28
N ARG A 239 -14.05 16.71 -5.65
CA ARG A 239 -14.66 18.05 -5.74
C ARG A 239 -15.73 18.13 -6.83
N ALA A 240 -15.58 17.39 -7.91
CA ALA A 240 -16.58 17.27 -8.97
C ALA A 240 -17.80 16.41 -8.55
N GLY A 241 -17.71 15.64 -7.45
CA GLY A 241 -18.75 14.70 -7.04
C GLY A 241 -18.81 13.44 -7.89
N ASP A 242 -17.74 13.13 -8.61
CA ASP A 242 -17.67 11.98 -9.51
C ASP A 242 -17.46 10.67 -8.73
N PRO A 243 -18.01 9.54 -9.21
CA PRO A 243 -17.83 8.24 -8.54
C PRO A 243 -16.35 7.80 -8.58
N PRO A 244 -15.87 7.07 -7.56
CA PRO A 244 -14.49 6.59 -7.50
C PRO A 244 -14.08 5.80 -8.75
N LYS A 245 -12.88 6.08 -9.27
CA LYS A 245 -12.27 5.34 -10.39
C LYS A 245 -11.37 4.21 -9.92
N ILE A 246 -10.79 4.38 -8.74
CA ILE A 246 -9.97 3.40 -8.04
C ILE A 246 -10.58 3.09 -6.67
N ILE A 247 -10.18 1.95 -6.09
CA ILE A 247 -10.69 1.55 -4.78
C ILE A 247 -10.02 2.37 -3.68
N PRO A 248 -10.75 2.78 -2.62
CA PRO A 248 -10.19 3.58 -1.53
C PRO A 248 -8.98 2.95 -0.83
N THR A 249 -8.98 1.62 -0.64
CA THR A 249 -7.81 0.89 -0.11
C THR A 249 -6.53 1.20 -0.89
N ALA A 250 -6.60 1.31 -2.23
CA ALA A 250 -5.42 1.56 -3.05
C ALA A 250 -4.89 2.99 -2.90
N VAL A 251 -5.79 3.96 -2.72
CA VAL A 251 -5.40 5.32 -2.32
C VAL A 251 -4.62 5.29 -1.00
N GLY A 252 -5.15 4.58 0.01
CA GLY A 252 -4.47 4.40 1.30
C GLY A 252 -3.10 3.75 1.19
N ASN A 253 -2.97 2.69 0.38
CA ASN A 253 -1.69 2.02 0.12
C ASN A 253 -0.66 2.94 -0.55
N ILE A 254 -1.11 3.75 -1.52
CA ILE A 254 -0.23 4.71 -2.20
C ILE A 254 0.22 5.77 -1.22
N LEU A 255 -0.68 6.38 -0.45
CA LEU A 255 -0.32 7.36 0.58
C LEU A 255 0.63 6.77 1.64
N ALA A 256 0.40 5.53 2.07
CA ALA A 256 1.28 4.81 2.99
C ALA A 256 2.70 4.61 2.44
N GLY A 257 2.86 4.31 1.15
CA GLY A 257 4.17 4.19 0.50
C GLY A 257 4.93 5.52 0.34
N TYR A 258 4.22 6.64 0.49
CA TYR A 258 4.73 8.01 0.45
C TYR A 258 4.54 8.72 1.80
N ILE A 259 4.50 7.98 2.91
CA ILE A 259 4.13 8.54 4.22
C ILE A 259 5.06 9.68 4.69
N GLY A 260 6.37 9.59 4.41
CA GLY A 260 7.30 10.68 4.72
C GLY A 260 6.94 11.99 4.01
N ASP A 261 6.37 11.91 2.80
CA ASP A 261 5.88 13.05 2.05
C ASP A 261 4.54 13.57 2.59
N VAL A 262 3.63 12.67 3.01
CA VAL A 262 2.38 13.02 3.71
C VAL A 262 2.68 13.80 4.99
N SER A 263 3.63 13.33 5.81
CA SER A 263 4.01 13.97 7.07
C SER A 263 4.82 15.25 6.85
N ARG A 264 5.51 15.37 5.71
CA ARG A 264 6.11 16.65 5.27
C ARG A 264 5.05 17.71 4.97
N VAL A 265 3.98 17.34 4.27
CA VAL A 265 2.88 18.27 3.98
C VAL A 265 2.22 18.74 5.26
N ALA A 266 2.01 17.85 6.23
CA ALA A 266 1.47 18.22 7.54
C ALA A 266 2.34 19.29 8.26
N SER A 267 3.67 19.23 8.07
CA SER A 267 4.64 20.14 8.69
C SER A 267 5.01 21.37 7.87
N SER A 268 4.61 21.46 6.60
CA SER A 268 4.96 22.55 5.68
C SER A 268 3.91 23.67 5.66
N ASP A 269 4.33 24.93 5.81
CA ASP A 269 3.43 26.10 5.76
C ASP A 269 3.15 26.61 4.34
N THR A 270 3.72 25.97 3.32
CA THR A 270 3.58 26.40 1.92
C THR A 270 2.89 25.32 1.12
N ASP A 271 1.85 25.71 0.38
CA ASP A 271 1.27 24.85 -0.64
C ASP A 271 2.31 24.58 -1.74
N GLU A 272 2.70 23.31 -1.85
CA GLU A 272 3.68 22.89 -2.83
C GLU A 272 3.05 22.72 -4.21
N THR A 273 3.80 23.07 -5.25
CA THR A 273 3.44 22.73 -6.63
C THR A 273 3.55 21.22 -6.84
N LEU A 274 2.57 20.64 -7.56
CA LEU A 274 2.58 19.23 -7.96
C LEU A 274 3.91 18.82 -8.61
N GLY A 275 4.33 17.59 -8.36
CA GLY A 275 5.54 17.01 -8.95
C GLY A 275 6.35 16.17 -7.98
N VAL A 276 7.67 16.23 -8.13
CA VAL A 276 8.62 15.40 -7.38
C VAL A 276 9.37 16.24 -6.36
N PHE A 277 9.46 15.72 -5.14
CA PHE A 277 10.29 16.24 -4.08
C PHE A 277 11.66 15.56 -4.15
N GLY A 278 12.70 16.38 -4.30
CA GLY A 278 14.09 15.94 -4.39
C GLY A 278 14.95 16.28 -3.19
N GLY A 279 14.37 16.89 -2.15
CA GLY A 279 15.11 17.17 -0.93
C GLY A 279 15.32 15.88 -0.14
N ASP A 280 16.40 15.82 0.61
CA ASP A 280 16.52 14.83 1.68
C ASP A 280 15.81 15.37 2.92
N TYR A 281 15.12 14.51 3.67
CA TYR A 281 14.74 14.85 5.03
C TYR A 281 16.02 15.09 5.84
N LYS A 282 16.33 16.35 6.14
CA LYS A 282 17.52 16.75 6.90
C LYS A 282 17.65 16.07 8.27
N LEU A 283 16.56 15.46 8.74
CA LEU A 283 16.40 14.84 10.04
C LEU A 283 16.51 13.30 9.99
N LEU A 284 16.75 12.73 8.79
CA LEU A 284 17.05 11.32 8.59
C LEU A 284 18.54 11.11 8.30
N PRO A 285 19.12 9.97 8.73
CA PRO A 285 20.53 9.66 8.49
C PRO A 285 20.81 9.20 7.05
N GLU A 286 19.78 8.74 6.33
CA GLU A 286 19.89 8.18 4.99
C GLU A 286 19.23 9.09 3.95
N ARG A 287 19.74 9.01 2.71
CA ARG A 287 19.14 9.66 1.56
C ARG A 287 17.80 8.99 1.24
N GLU A 288 16.71 9.75 1.26
CA GLU A 288 15.39 9.22 0.93
C GLU A 288 15.27 8.91 -0.56
N SER A 289 14.35 8.03 -0.93
CA SER A 289 13.88 7.89 -2.31
C SER A 289 13.31 9.21 -2.85
N TRP A 290 13.12 9.35 -4.16
CA TRP A 290 12.34 10.47 -4.69
C TRP A 290 10.95 10.53 -4.03
N GLY A 291 10.58 11.69 -3.51
CA GLY A 291 9.33 11.93 -2.81
C GLY A 291 8.25 12.51 -3.73
N ALA A 292 6.98 12.29 -3.41
CA ALA A 292 5.87 12.94 -4.10
C ALA A 292 5.57 14.30 -3.47
N ARG A 293 5.36 15.35 -4.28
CA ARG A 293 4.84 16.64 -3.77
C ARG A 293 3.32 16.63 -3.81
N PHE A 294 2.68 16.64 -2.65
CA PHE A 294 1.23 16.77 -2.57
C PHE A 294 0.85 18.21 -2.22
N LYS A 295 -0.22 18.70 -2.84
CA LYS A 295 -0.91 19.91 -2.36
C LYS A 295 -1.67 19.55 -1.09
N THR A 296 -1.68 20.45 -0.12
CA THR A 296 -2.24 20.16 1.19
C THR A 296 -3.74 19.91 1.13
N ASP A 297 -4.46 20.80 0.45
CA ASP A 297 -5.91 20.68 0.24
C ASP A 297 -6.29 19.42 -0.53
N ASP A 298 -5.46 19.01 -1.50
CA ASP A 298 -5.72 17.81 -2.28
C ASP A 298 -5.57 16.57 -1.41
N LEU A 299 -4.46 16.49 -0.67
CA LEU A 299 -4.16 15.39 0.23
C LEU A 299 -5.24 15.24 1.32
N GLN A 300 -5.65 16.35 1.94
CA GLN A 300 -6.70 16.34 2.96
C GLN A 300 -8.03 15.84 2.38
N THR A 301 -8.42 16.36 1.22
CA THR A 301 -9.67 15.98 0.54
C THR A 301 -9.69 14.48 0.24
N VAL A 302 -8.58 13.97 -0.32
CA VAL A 302 -8.45 12.56 -0.71
C VAL A 302 -8.40 11.63 0.50
N MET A 303 -7.62 11.96 1.53
CA MET A 303 -7.55 11.17 2.76
C MET A 303 -8.92 11.09 3.44
N LYS A 304 -9.63 12.21 3.57
CA LYS A 304 -10.95 12.25 4.18
C LYS A 304 -11.94 11.33 3.47
N GLN A 305 -12.00 11.41 2.14
CA GLN A 305 -12.88 10.52 1.36
C GLN A 305 -12.45 9.06 1.47
N ALA A 306 -11.16 8.75 1.31
CA ALA A 306 -10.67 7.38 1.34
C ALA A 306 -10.91 6.69 2.70
N PHE A 307 -10.69 7.41 3.80
CA PHE A 307 -10.91 6.90 5.15
C PHE A 307 -12.39 6.78 5.52
N GLN A 308 -13.24 7.57 4.86
CA GLN A 308 -14.68 7.44 4.99
C GLN A 308 -15.20 6.20 4.26
N ASP A 309 -14.69 5.96 3.04
CA ASP A 309 -15.16 4.89 2.17
C ASP A 309 -14.62 3.51 2.58
N ASP A 310 -13.44 3.42 3.20
CA ASP A 310 -12.81 2.16 3.56
C ASP A 310 -11.86 2.28 4.77
N GLU A 311 -12.14 1.54 5.85
CA GLU A 311 -11.30 1.51 7.06
C GLU A 311 -9.87 1.04 6.76
N LYS A 312 -9.68 0.22 5.72
CA LYS A 312 -8.35 -0.29 5.34
C LYS A 312 -7.45 0.80 4.80
N ALA A 313 -8.02 1.83 4.17
CA ALA A 313 -7.25 2.98 3.73
C ALA A 313 -6.68 3.75 4.93
N PHE A 314 -7.49 3.94 5.98
CA PHE A 314 -7.04 4.55 7.23
C PHE A 314 -5.97 3.72 7.93
N VAL A 315 -6.20 2.40 8.09
CA VAL A 315 -5.23 1.48 8.70
C VAL A 315 -3.88 1.52 8.00
N ALA A 316 -3.87 1.50 6.66
CA ALA A 316 -2.64 1.53 5.88
C ALA A 316 -1.82 2.80 6.15
N VAL A 317 -2.47 3.97 6.14
CA VAL A 317 -1.81 5.27 6.36
C VAL A 317 -1.37 5.44 7.81
N ALA A 318 -2.24 5.16 8.79
CA ALA A 318 -1.92 5.28 10.21
C ALA A 318 -0.82 4.29 10.65
N GLY A 319 -0.84 3.06 10.12
CA GLY A 319 0.20 2.06 10.34
C GLY A 319 1.54 2.50 9.76
N ALA A 320 1.55 3.05 8.54
CA ALA A 320 2.77 3.59 7.93
C ALA A 320 3.33 4.79 8.73
N GLU A 321 2.47 5.69 9.21
CA GLU A 321 2.90 6.84 10.02
C GLU A 321 3.53 6.38 11.32
N THR A 322 2.96 5.37 11.96
CA THR A 322 3.49 4.81 13.20
C THR A 322 4.90 4.25 13.03
N VAL A 323 5.15 3.53 11.94
CA VAL A 323 6.49 2.99 11.64
C VAL A 323 7.46 4.11 11.29
N TRP A 324 7.01 5.08 10.50
CA TRP A 324 7.82 6.24 10.13
C TRP A 324 8.23 7.06 11.36
N ALA A 325 7.26 7.37 12.23
CA ALA A 325 7.47 8.06 13.49
C ALA A 325 8.43 7.30 14.41
N ASN A 326 8.27 5.99 14.58
CA ASN A 326 9.17 5.21 15.41
C ASN A 326 10.61 5.28 14.92
N LYS A 327 10.85 5.19 13.60
CA LYS A 327 12.19 5.34 13.01
C LYS A 327 12.80 6.71 13.29
N LEU A 328 12.03 7.78 13.11
CA LEU A 328 12.50 9.15 13.36
C LEU A 328 12.83 9.37 14.83
N ILE A 329 11.98 8.91 15.74
CA ILE A 329 12.18 9.04 17.18
C ILE A 329 13.39 8.20 17.61
N ASP A 330 13.52 6.95 17.16
CA ASP A 330 14.66 6.10 17.51
C ASP A 330 15.99 6.72 17.03
N HIS A 331 16.03 7.21 15.78
CA HIS A 331 17.19 7.95 15.28
C HIS A 331 17.52 9.17 16.14
N SER A 332 16.50 9.95 16.49
CA SER A 332 16.66 11.18 17.29
C SER A 332 17.13 10.89 18.71
N ALA A 333 16.58 9.84 19.33
CA ALA A 333 16.96 9.40 20.67
C ALA A 333 18.40 8.91 20.70
N ASN A 334 18.83 8.13 19.69
CA ASN A 334 20.22 7.71 19.54
C ASN A 334 21.16 8.93 19.41
N LYS A 335 20.81 9.90 18.57
CA LYS A 335 21.60 11.12 18.39
C LYS A 335 21.67 11.95 19.67
N ALA A 336 20.54 12.13 20.36
CA ALA A 336 20.50 12.82 21.64
C ALA A 336 21.35 12.13 22.70
N ALA A 337 21.38 10.79 22.72
CA ALA A 337 22.21 10.01 23.62
C ALA A 337 23.72 10.11 23.30
N ALA A 338 24.07 10.18 22.01
CA ALA A 338 25.45 10.27 21.55
C ALA A 338 26.05 11.68 21.73
N ASP A 339 25.30 12.72 21.32
CA ASP A 339 25.81 14.09 21.19
C ASP A 339 25.36 15.00 22.35
N GLY A 340 24.40 14.57 23.17
CA GLY A 340 23.77 15.38 24.22
C GLY A 340 22.84 16.49 23.71
N ASP A 341 22.67 16.62 22.39
CA ASP A 341 21.81 17.60 21.73
C ASP A 341 20.43 17.00 21.41
N VAL A 342 19.39 17.56 22.02
CA VAL A 342 18.00 17.12 21.88
C VAL A 342 17.25 17.86 20.77
N SER A 343 17.84 18.88 20.14
CA SER A 343 17.16 19.75 19.16
C SER A 343 16.62 18.98 17.95
N THR A 344 17.36 17.98 17.45
CA THR A 344 16.90 17.11 16.35
C THR A 344 15.67 16.30 16.78
N PHE A 345 15.62 15.89 18.05
CA PHE A 345 14.50 15.16 18.62
C PHE A 345 13.29 16.08 18.77
N GLU A 346 13.43 17.29 19.29
CA GLU A 346 12.35 18.28 19.39
C GLU A 346 11.71 18.57 18.02
N VAL A 347 12.51 18.77 16.97
CA VAL A 347 12.01 19.00 15.60
C VAL A 347 11.27 17.77 15.06
N ASN A 348 11.82 16.57 15.23
CA ASN A 348 11.18 15.33 14.79
C ASN A 348 9.90 15.03 15.57
N ALA A 349 9.90 15.27 16.88
CA ALA A 349 8.73 15.17 17.74
C ALA A 349 7.59 16.08 17.24
N ASN A 350 7.90 17.34 16.92
CA ASN A 350 6.92 18.25 16.37
C ASN A 350 6.36 17.79 15.01
N ALA A 351 7.23 17.33 14.10
CA ALA A 351 6.83 16.83 12.79
C ALA A 351 5.92 15.58 12.88
N ILE A 352 6.27 14.64 13.76
CA ILE A 352 5.47 13.43 14.02
C ILE A 352 4.12 13.79 14.61
N GLY A 353 4.10 14.69 15.60
CA GLY A 353 2.86 15.23 16.15
C GLY A 353 1.97 15.75 15.02
N MET A 354 2.50 16.61 14.15
CA MET A 354 1.75 17.18 13.02
C MET A 354 1.22 16.11 12.06
N GLY A 355 2.03 15.11 11.70
CA GLY A 355 1.61 14.00 10.84
C GLY A 355 0.42 13.23 11.40
N PHE A 356 0.50 12.80 12.66
CA PHE A 356 -0.61 12.14 13.35
C PHE A 356 -1.84 13.06 13.52
N GLY A 357 -1.64 14.33 13.84
CA GLY A 357 -2.72 15.31 13.95
C GLY A 357 -3.48 15.46 12.63
N PHE A 358 -2.75 15.53 11.52
CA PHE A 358 -3.29 15.64 10.17
C PHE A 358 -4.08 14.38 9.76
N ILE A 359 -3.52 13.19 9.98
CA ILE A 359 -4.17 11.91 9.67
C ILE A 359 -5.45 11.71 10.51
N THR A 360 -5.39 12.00 11.81
CA THR A 360 -6.54 11.90 12.72
C THR A 360 -7.64 12.92 12.39
N ASN A 361 -7.27 14.14 11.97
CA ASN A 361 -8.21 15.12 11.44
C ASN A 361 -8.92 14.59 10.19
N ALA A 362 -8.17 14.12 9.19
CA ALA A 362 -8.71 13.60 7.95
C ALA A 362 -9.66 12.40 8.19
N ALA A 363 -9.36 11.55 9.17
CA ALA A 363 -10.21 10.40 9.54
C ALA A 363 -11.54 10.80 10.21
N GLY A 364 -11.78 12.10 10.48
CA GLY A 364 -12.98 12.59 11.16
C GLY A 364 -13.04 12.23 12.64
N ILE A 365 -11.99 11.59 13.16
CA ILE A 365 -11.84 11.14 14.55
C ILE A 365 -11.59 12.34 15.50
N ALA A 366 -11.18 13.46 14.94
CA ALA A 366 -10.91 14.73 15.59
C ALA A 366 -12.15 15.50 16.09
N ARG A 367 -13.30 15.34 15.41
CA ARG A 367 -14.51 16.16 15.62
C ARG A 367 -15.45 15.60 16.69
N ILE A 368 -14.94 14.75 17.59
CA ILE A 368 -15.73 14.12 18.65
C ILE A 368 -15.92 15.17 19.75
N GLU A 369 -17.00 15.95 19.67
CA GLU A 369 -17.46 16.76 20.80
C GLU A 369 -17.90 15.83 21.93
N GLU A 370 -17.56 16.19 23.17
CA GLU A 370 -17.92 15.43 24.36
C GLU A 370 -19.43 15.16 24.41
N GLY A 371 -19.82 13.88 24.37
CA GLY A 371 -21.22 13.45 24.45
C GLY A 371 -21.98 13.28 23.13
N GLN A 372 -21.35 13.42 21.95
CA GLN A 372 -21.96 13.05 20.67
C GLN A 372 -21.76 11.58 20.33
N GLU A 373 -22.82 10.92 19.81
CA GLU A 373 -22.69 9.57 19.25
C GLU A 373 -21.82 9.59 18.00
N LEU A 374 -20.79 8.77 17.99
CA LEU A 374 -19.93 8.56 16.82
C LEU A 374 -20.74 7.97 15.68
N ASP A 375 -20.57 8.48 14.46
CA ASP A 375 -21.11 7.80 13.29
C ASP A 375 -20.39 6.45 13.06
N GLU A 376 -20.98 5.58 12.25
CA GLU A 376 -20.45 4.24 12.01
C GLU A 376 -19.00 4.25 11.47
N THR A 377 -18.64 5.28 10.70
CA THR A 377 -17.30 5.45 10.12
C THR A 377 -16.29 5.82 11.20
N GLN A 378 -16.62 6.78 12.05
CA GLN A 378 -15.79 7.19 13.19
C GLN A 378 -15.58 6.03 14.16
N GLN A 379 -16.61 5.23 14.43
CA GLN A 379 -16.48 4.02 15.27
C GLN A 379 -15.52 3.00 14.67
N ARG A 380 -15.62 2.73 13.35
CA ARG A 380 -14.71 1.83 12.64
C ARG A 380 -13.26 2.32 12.68
N ASN A 381 -13.02 3.58 12.35
CA ASN A 381 -11.67 4.16 12.34
C ASN A 381 -11.09 4.25 13.77
N MET A 382 -11.91 4.55 14.78
CA MET A 382 -11.51 4.47 16.19
C MET A 382 -11.07 3.05 16.58
N LYS A 383 -11.83 2.03 16.18
CA LYS A 383 -11.50 0.64 16.48
C LYS A 383 -10.15 0.25 15.86
N ALA A 384 -9.91 0.66 14.62
CA ALA A 384 -8.63 0.47 13.94
C ALA A 384 -7.48 1.17 14.68
N LEU A 385 -7.67 2.42 15.11
CA LEU A 385 -6.69 3.17 15.90
C LEU A 385 -6.39 2.47 17.23
N MET A 386 -7.42 1.98 17.93
CA MET A 386 -7.24 1.26 19.20
C MET A 386 -6.48 -0.05 19.02
N ALA A 387 -6.74 -0.79 17.94
CA ALA A 387 -5.96 -1.98 17.60
C ALA A 387 -4.49 -1.62 17.40
N LEU A 388 -4.20 -0.54 16.65
CA LEU A 388 -2.86 -0.03 16.43
C LEU A 388 -2.15 0.37 17.74
N VAL A 389 -2.83 1.15 18.60
CA VAL A 389 -2.32 1.56 19.94
C VAL A 389 -1.93 0.34 20.77
N ASN A 390 -2.73 -0.73 20.73
CA ASN A 390 -2.50 -1.92 21.52
C ASN A 390 -1.34 -2.79 20.98
N THR A 391 -1.07 -2.75 19.68
CA THR A 391 -0.07 -3.63 19.04
C THR A 391 1.21 -2.95 18.60
N VAL A 392 1.30 -1.62 18.65
CA VAL A 392 2.42 -0.86 18.08
C VAL A 392 3.79 -1.35 18.57
N LEU A 393 3.95 -1.60 19.87
CA LEU A 393 5.22 -2.09 20.45
C LEU A 393 5.54 -3.54 20.06
N ALA A 394 4.60 -4.26 19.47
CA ALA A 394 4.78 -5.61 18.93
C ALA A 394 5.05 -5.64 17.42
N LEU A 395 4.90 -4.51 16.71
CA LEU A 395 5.18 -4.45 15.27
C LEU A 395 6.69 -4.63 15.00
N PRO A 396 7.10 -5.36 13.95
CA PRO A 396 8.51 -5.50 13.59
C PRO A 396 9.14 -4.14 13.28
N GLN A 397 10.09 -3.72 14.13
CA GLN A 397 10.71 -2.39 14.07
C GLN A 397 11.89 -2.28 13.09
N THR A 398 12.23 -3.35 12.37
CA THR A 398 13.47 -3.49 11.58
C THR A 398 13.28 -3.34 10.07
N ALA A 399 12.17 -2.78 9.60
CA ALA A 399 11.93 -2.63 8.16
C ALA A 399 12.94 -1.66 7.51
N SER A 400 13.54 -2.04 6.38
CA SER A 400 14.44 -1.20 5.59
C SER A 400 13.78 0.09 5.11
N TRP A 401 14.56 1.14 4.85
CA TRP A 401 14.12 2.24 3.98
C TRP A 401 14.13 1.73 2.53
N PRO A 402 13.05 1.88 1.72
CA PRO A 402 11.73 2.47 1.97
C PRO A 402 10.62 1.50 2.39
N ILE A 403 9.52 2.06 2.96
CA ILE A 403 8.28 1.31 3.23
C ILE A 403 7.66 0.92 1.89
N THR A 404 7.82 -0.34 1.50
CA THR A 404 7.26 -0.88 0.25
C THR A 404 5.84 -1.41 0.46
N ALA A 405 5.06 -1.56 -0.61
CA ALA A 405 3.69 -2.06 -0.57
C ALA A 405 3.56 -3.44 0.13
N GLY A 406 4.54 -4.34 -0.04
CA GLY A 406 4.56 -5.64 0.63
C GLY A 406 4.73 -5.56 2.14
N VAL A 407 5.41 -4.51 2.61
CA VAL A 407 5.62 -4.24 4.03
C VAL A 407 4.35 -3.63 4.65
N ALA A 408 3.71 -2.68 3.95
CA ALA A 408 2.41 -2.13 4.37
C ALA A 408 1.32 -3.21 4.47
N GLY A 409 1.22 -4.12 3.50
CA GLY A 409 0.25 -5.22 3.52
C GLY A 409 0.44 -6.22 4.66
N ALA A 410 1.69 -6.53 5.03
CA ALA A 410 1.99 -7.39 6.17
C ALA A 410 1.54 -6.75 7.50
N TRP A 411 1.65 -5.42 7.63
CA TRP A 411 1.25 -4.70 8.83
C TRP A 411 -0.26 -4.50 8.93
N THR A 412 -0.94 -4.21 7.83
CA THR A 412 -2.41 -4.19 7.78
C THR A 412 -2.98 -5.52 8.25
N GLY A 413 -2.37 -6.65 7.87
CA GLY A 413 -2.74 -7.98 8.37
C GLY A 413 -2.62 -8.12 9.90
N ILE A 414 -1.52 -7.66 10.49
CA ILE A 414 -1.30 -7.70 11.95
C ILE A 414 -2.31 -6.81 12.70
N ILE A 415 -2.58 -5.60 12.19
CA ILE A 415 -3.54 -4.66 12.79
C ILE A 415 -4.97 -5.19 12.65
N GLU A 416 -5.33 -5.76 11.49
CA GLU A 416 -6.62 -6.41 11.26
C GLU A 416 -6.82 -7.61 12.21
N ASP A 417 -5.79 -8.44 12.41
CA ASP A 417 -5.87 -9.59 13.31
C ASP A 417 -6.01 -9.17 14.78
N ALA A 418 -5.35 -8.08 15.18
CA ALA A 418 -5.53 -7.48 16.50
C ALA A 418 -6.94 -6.91 16.70
N ALA A 419 -7.54 -6.33 15.65
CA ALA A 419 -8.91 -5.81 15.67
C ALA A 419 -9.98 -6.92 15.71
N LYS A 420 -9.63 -8.18 15.39
CA LYS A 420 -10.51 -9.36 15.46
C LYS A 420 -10.57 -10.01 16.86
N GLY A 421 -9.61 -9.75 17.75
CA GLY A 421 -9.54 -10.33 19.09
C GLY A 421 -10.53 -9.74 20.12
N ASN A 422 -10.40 -10.13 21.40
CA ASN A 422 -11.21 -9.66 22.56
C ASN A 422 -11.22 -8.13 22.77
N ALA A 423 -10.47 -7.37 21.97
CA ALA A 423 -10.60 -5.92 21.84
C ALA A 423 -12.02 -5.46 21.41
N ARG A 424 -12.82 -6.37 20.85
CA ARG A 424 -14.21 -6.11 20.43
C ARG A 424 -15.15 -5.72 21.58
N ASP A 425 -14.94 -6.25 22.79
CA ASP A 425 -15.93 -6.12 23.88
C ASP A 425 -15.56 -5.09 24.96
N LYS A 426 -14.36 -4.48 24.90
CA LYS A 426 -13.89 -3.44 25.85
C LYS A 426 -13.78 -2.02 25.27
N ALA A 427 -14.09 -1.82 23.99
CA ALA A 427 -13.85 -0.54 23.31
C ALA A 427 -14.99 0.50 23.36
N VAL A 428 -16.10 0.21 24.06
CA VAL A 428 -17.31 1.07 24.01
C VAL A 428 -17.44 2.01 25.22
N ALA A 429 -16.56 1.93 26.23
CA ALA A 429 -16.69 2.73 27.46
C ALA A 429 -15.86 4.04 27.50
N GLU A 430 -14.97 4.32 26.54
CA GLU A 430 -14.12 5.52 26.56
C GLU A 430 -14.12 6.28 25.21
N ALA A 431 -15.31 6.58 24.68
CA ALA A 431 -15.49 7.32 23.42
C ALA A 431 -15.04 8.80 23.45
N ASN A 432 -14.63 9.33 24.62
CA ASN A 432 -14.15 10.72 24.77
C ASN A 432 -12.66 10.94 24.44
N THR A 433 -11.93 9.97 23.87
CA THR A 433 -10.45 10.00 23.96
C THR A 433 -9.65 9.74 22.69
N SER A 434 -10.17 9.85 21.45
CA SER A 434 -9.34 9.59 20.26
C SER A 434 -8.02 10.37 20.21
N VAL A 435 -8.11 11.68 20.46
CA VAL A 435 -6.97 12.60 20.55
C VAL A 435 -5.98 12.11 21.61
N GLU A 436 -6.49 11.71 22.77
CA GLU A 436 -5.68 11.19 23.86
C GLU A 436 -5.09 9.80 23.53
N GLN A 437 -5.77 8.96 22.75
CA GLN A 437 -5.23 7.67 22.30
C GLN A 437 -4.11 7.85 21.28
N THR A 438 -4.25 8.77 20.33
CA THR A 438 -3.17 9.09 19.39
C THR A 438 -2.00 9.76 20.10
N ARG A 439 -2.25 10.69 21.04
CA ARG A 439 -1.21 11.26 21.92
C ARG A 439 -0.50 10.19 22.73
N PHE A 440 -1.25 9.28 23.33
CA PHE A 440 -0.71 8.16 24.07
C PHE A 440 0.18 7.25 23.20
N LEU A 441 -0.23 6.97 21.96
CA LEU A 441 0.57 6.22 20.99
C LEU A 441 1.92 6.91 20.71
N ILE A 442 1.91 8.19 20.34
CA ILE A 442 3.15 8.93 20.02
C ILE A 442 4.05 9.07 21.25
N HIS A 443 3.45 9.23 22.44
CA HIS A 443 4.17 9.24 23.71
C HIS A 443 4.82 7.90 24.03
N GLN A 444 4.13 6.78 23.77
CA GLN A 444 4.71 5.44 23.94
C GLN A 444 5.90 5.20 23.03
N LEU A 445 5.81 5.58 21.75
CA LEU A 445 6.93 5.47 20.80
C LEU A 445 8.14 6.27 21.28
N ALA A 446 7.91 7.52 21.71
CA ALA A 446 8.97 8.39 22.22
C ALA A 446 9.62 7.87 23.50
N ALA A 447 8.82 7.45 24.48
CA ALA A 447 9.32 6.87 25.72
C ALA A 447 10.11 5.58 25.46
N GLN A 448 9.64 4.71 24.57
CA GLN A 448 10.33 3.47 24.21
C GLN A 448 11.71 3.75 23.59
N ALA A 449 11.78 4.66 22.62
CA ALA A 449 13.04 5.05 22.00
C ALA A 449 14.01 5.68 23.01
N MET A 450 13.52 6.56 23.88
CA MET A 450 14.32 7.14 24.94
C MET A 450 14.87 6.08 25.91
N LEU A 451 14.08 5.05 26.26
CA LEU A 451 14.53 3.92 27.07
C LEU A 451 15.61 3.09 26.35
N ASN A 452 15.42 2.78 25.07
CA ASN A 452 16.38 2.03 24.26
C ASN A 452 17.77 2.66 24.27
N HIS A 453 17.82 4.00 24.22
CA HIS A 453 19.05 4.78 24.16
C HIS A 453 19.49 5.35 25.52
N GLY A 454 18.88 4.90 26.62
CA GLY A 454 19.31 5.24 27.99
C GLY A 454 19.07 6.69 28.41
N LEU A 455 18.18 7.42 27.74
CA LEU A 455 17.86 8.83 28.01
C LEU A 455 17.09 9.04 29.33
N PHE A 456 16.63 7.95 29.96
CA PHE A 456 16.08 7.94 31.31
C PHE A 456 17.09 7.53 32.39
N GLY A 457 18.36 7.32 32.02
CA GLY A 457 19.43 6.88 32.92
C GLY A 457 19.57 5.35 32.99
N PRO A 458 20.60 4.85 33.70
CA PRO A 458 20.86 3.42 33.82
C PRO A 458 19.73 2.66 34.52
N ALA A 459 19.55 1.40 34.14
CA ALA A 459 18.61 0.46 34.76
C ALA A 459 19.22 -0.27 35.98
N ASP A 460 20.55 -0.32 36.10
CA ASP A 460 21.25 -1.00 37.18
C ASP A 460 22.53 -0.25 37.63
N PRO A 461 22.55 0.35 38.84
CA PRO A 461 21.39 0.60 39.68
C PRO A 461 20.41 1.55 38.97
N PRO A 462 19.08 1.41 39.17
CA PRO A 462 18.10 2.23 38.48
C PRO A 462 18.25 3.70 38.88
N ALA A 463 18.44 4.57 37.90
CA ALA A 463 18.43 6.02 38.10
C ALA A 463 17.04 6.50 38.53
N LYS A 464 16.96 7.64 39.23
CA LYS A 464 15.69 8.22 39.67
C LYS A 464 14.69 8.42 38.52
N THR A 465 15.19 8.80 37.35
CA THR A 465 14.38 9.05 36.15
C THR A 465 14.03 7.76 35.37
N HIS A 466 14.67 6.64 35.69
CA HIS A 466 14.41 5.35 35.06
C HIS A 466 13.11 4.78 35.63
N PRO A 467 12.25 4.11 34.82
CA PRO A 467 11.00 3.51 35.30
C PRO A 467 11.11 2.68 36.59
N TRP A 468 12.13 1.84 36.71
CA TRP A 468 12.36 1.05 37.92
C TRP A 468 12.80 1.87 39.15
N GLY A 469 13.35 3.06 38.94
CA GLY A 469 13.71 3.99 40.01
C GLY A 469 12.55 4.86 40.48
N SER A 470 11.43 4.87 39.76
CA SER A 470 10.24 5.66 40.08
C SER A 470 9.09 4.85 40.68
N LEU A 471 9.22 3.52 40.82
CA LEU A 471 8.16 2.66 41.37
C LEU A 471 7.86 3.05 42.82
N SER A 472 6.64 3.52 43.10
CA SER A 472 6.25 4.10 44.40
C SER A 472 6.41 3.17 45.60
N ASP A 473 6.23 1.86 45.39
CA ASP A 473 6.08 0.86 46.45
C ASP A 473 7.32 -0.05 46.62
N LEU A 474 8.40 0.23 45.87
CA LEU A 474 9.60 -0.61 45.88
C LEU A 474 10.45 -0.35 47.13
N GLN A 475 10.57 -1.35 48.02
CA GLN A 475 11.46 -1.24 49.18
C GLN A 475 12.93 -1.44 48.80
N PRO A 476 13.89 -0.85 49.54
CA PRO A 476 15.31 -1.07 49.32
C PRO A 476 15.68 -2.57 49.26
N GLY A 477 16.24 -3.01 48.13
CA GLY A 477 16.67 -4.40 47.92
C GLY A 477 15.63 -5.32 47.27
N GLN A 478 14.42 -4.85 46.97
CA GLN A 478 13.45 -5.60 46.17
C GLN A 478 13.80 -5.56 44.67
N ASP A 479 13.53 -6.66 43.96
CA ASP A 479 13.72 -6.71 42.50
C ASP A 479 12.53 -6.01 41.81
N PRO A 480 12.75 -4.87 41.12
CA PRO A 480 11.67 -4.14 40.45
C PRO A 480 10.97 -4.98 39.36
N ARG A 481 11.60 -6.03 38.83
CA ARG A 481 11.00 -6.94 37.85
C ARG A 481 9.83 -7.73 38.41
N THR A 482 9.77 -7.88 39.73
CA THR A 482 8.75 -8.67 40.43
C THR A 482 7.63 -7.82 41.02
N ALA A 483 7.75 -6.49 40.93
CA ALA A 483 6.75 -5.58 41.46
C ALA A 483 5.45 -5.66 40.63
N PRO A 484 4.26 -5.70 41.26
CA PRO A 484 2.99 -5.79 40.54
C PRO A 484 2.70 -4.54 39.70
N ASN A 485 3.24 -3.38 40.06
CA ASN A 485 3.14 -2.13 39.32
C ASN A 485 4.28 -1.94 38.28
N ASN A 486 5.12 -2.94 38.06
CA ASN A 486 6.15 -2.89 37.01
C ASN A 486 5.50 -2.90 35.62
N PHE A 487 5.90 -1.93 34.79
CA PHE A 487 5.43 -1.77 33.42
C PHE A 487 6.54 -1.94 32.37
N LEU A 488 7.70 -2.48 32.77
CA LEU A 488 8.77 -2.89 31.86
C LEU A 488 8.84 -4.41 31.71
N LYS A 489 9.31 -4.87 30.55
CA LYS A 489 9.73 -6.26 30.35
C LYS A 489 11.00 -6.55 31.17
N VAL A 490 11.35 -7.83 31.25
CA VAL A 490 12.46 -8.34 32.06
C VAL A 490 13.82 -7.69 31.73
N ASP A 491 13.97 -7.20 30.51
CA ASP A 491 15.18 -6.51 30.02
C ASP A 491 15.39 -5.12 30.63
N GLY A 492 14.38 -4.54 31.27
CA GLY A 492 14.44 -3.19 31.85
C GLY A 492 14.54 -2.07 30.84
N LYS A 493 14.30 -2.35 29.55
CA LYS A 493 14.40 -1.37 28.46
C LYS A 493 13.16 -1.34 27.59
N THR A 494 12.40 -2.42 27.55
CA THR A 494 11.19 -2.53 26.74
C THR A 494 9.96 -2.27 27.61
N LEU A 495 9.13 -1.31 27.22
CA LEU A 495 7.81 -1.09 27.80
C LEU A 495 6.92 -2.31 27.55
N MET A 496 6.08 -2.64 28.51
CA MET A 496 4.92 -3.49 28.25
C MET A 496 3.98 -2.79 27.26
N THR A 497 3.26 -3.55 26.44
CA THR A 497 2.13 -3.06 25.64
C THR A 497 1.03 -2.54 26.56
N ARG A 498 0.17 -1.64 26.08
CA ARG A 498 -0.99 -1.18 26.85
C ARG A 498 -1.84 -2.34 27.35
N GLN A 499 -2.04 -3.37 26.53
CA GLN A 499 -2.81 -4.55 26.93
C GLN A 499 -2.13 -5.35 28.04
N GLU A 500 -0.81 -5.52 27.98
CA GLU A 500 -0.03 -6.15 29.06
C GLU A 500 -0.14 -5.35 30.37
N MET A 501 -0.02 -4.01 30.31
CA MET A 501 -0.17 -3.13 31.47
C MET A 501 -1.58 -3.18 32.08
N LEU A 502 -2.63 -3.19 31.24
CA LEU A 502 -4.02 -3.28 31.70
C LEU A 502 -4.37 -4.66 32.27
N ASN A 503 -3.63 -5.71 31.88
CA ASN A 503 -3.81 -7.07 32.41
C ASN A 503 -3.04 -7.28 33.73
N ALA A 504 -2.06 -6.43 34.05
CA ALA A 504 -1.34 -6.46 35.31
C ALA A 504 -2.16 -5.73 36.38
N THR A 505 -3.03 -6.50 37.05
CA THR A 505 -3.94 -5.97 38.07
C THR A 505 -3.53 -6.33 39.50
N ASP A 506 -3.89 -5.49 40.46
CA ASP A 506 -3.83 -5.83 41.88
C ASP A 506 -4.91 -6.85 42.29
N ALA A 507 -4.98 -7.16 43.59
CA ALA A 507 -5.96 -8.07 44.17
C ALA A 507 -7.42 -7.58 44.02
N ASP A 508 -7.62 -6.27 43.84
CA ASP A 508 -8.91 -5.62 43.67
C ASP A 508 -9.30 -5.46 42.19
N GLY A 509 -8.42 -5.88 41.27
CA GLY A 509 -8.63 -5.82 39.82
C GLY A 509 -8.25 -4.48 39.18
N ASN A 510 -7.58 -3.58 39.90
CA ASN A 510 -7.14 -2.28 39.36
C ASN A 510 -5.85 -2.45 38.52
N PRO A 511 -5.71 -1.79 37.35
CA PRO A 511 -4.58 -1.95 36.45
C PRO A 511 -3.33 -1.16 36.93
N VAL A 512 -2.74 -1.60 38.04
CA VAL A 512 -1.65 -0.90 38.74
C VAL A 512 -0.43 -0.59 37.89
N ALA A 513 -0.06 -1.45 36.93
CA ALA A 513 1.07 -1.18 36.04
C ALA A 513 0.77 -0.04 35.05
N TYR A 514 -0.48 0.06 34.59
CA TYR A 514 -0.90 1.15 33.70
C TYR A 514 -0.95 2.49 34.44
N ASP A 515 -1.45 2.48 35.68
CA ASP A 515 -1.53 3.67 36.52
C ASP A 515 -0.12 4.18 36.88
N GLU A 516 0.78 3.27 37.26
CA GLU A 516 2.19 3.60 37.55
C GLU A 516 2.90 4.17 36.32
N TYR A 517 2.71 3.57 35.14
CA TYR A 517 3.24 4.08 33.88
C TYR A 517 2.76 5.52 33.61
N ARG A 518 1.46 5.80 33.83
CA ARG A 518 0.91 7.15 33.64
C ARG A 518 1.48 8.13 34.67
N MET A 519 1.65 7.73 35.93
CA MET A 519 2.25 8.59 36.94
C MET A 519 3.71 8.93 36.61
N TRP A 520 4.50 7.93 36.22
CA TRP A 520 5.90 8.11 35.81
C TRP A 520 6.00 9.06 34.62
N LEU A 521 5.23 8.80 33.57
CA LEU A 521 5.34 9.53 32.32
C LEU A 521 4.76 10.95 32.41
N TYR A 522 3.70 11.17 33.17
CA TYR A 522 2.96 12.44 33.12
C TYR A 522 3.01 13.28 34.40
N GLN A 523 3.35 12.70 35.56
CA GLN A 523 3.12 13.39 36.84
C GLN A 523 4.36 13.63 37.70
N ASN A 524 5.32 12.70 37.82
CA ASN A 524 6.28 12.83 38.93
C ASN A 524 7.77 12.52 38.69
N ASP A 525 8.21 11.73 37.70
CA ASP A 525 9.61 11.25 37.70
C ASP A 525 10.28 11.08 36.34
N SER A 526 9.64 11.51 35.26
CA SER A 526 10.27 11.52 33.94
C SER A 526 11.30 12.66 33.82
N SER A 527 12.35 12.44 33.00
CA SER A 527 13.43 13.42 32.84
C SER A 527 12.91 14.74 32.24
N ARG A 528 13.60 15.87 32.50
CA ARG A 528 13.25 17.16 31.86
C ARG A 528 13.22 17.05 30.33
N THR A 529 14.15 16.28 29.78
CA THR A 529 14.20 15.95 28.36
C THR A 529 12.89 15.35 27.86
N TRP A 530 12.27 14.43 28.61
CA TRP A 530 10.98 13.87 28.22
C TRP A 530 9.88 14.94 28.19
N LEU A 531 9.83 15.84 29.17
CA LEU A 531 8.81 16.89 29.22
C LEU A 531 8.88 17.83 28.01
N ASP A 532 10.08 18.16 27.56
CA ASP A 532 10.29 18.97 26.35
C ASP A 532 9.85 18.21 25.08
N ILE A 533 10.23 16.94 24.93
CA ILE A 533 9.80 16.10 23.80
C ILE A 533 8.28 15.89 23.78
N LYS A 534 7.69 15.58 24.93
CA LYS A 534 6.23 15.44 25.09
C LYS A 534 5.52 16.72 24.69
N ARG A 535 6.01 17.88 25.15
CA ARG A 535 5.44 19.18 24.79
C ARG A 535 5.44 19.35 23.26
N ASP A 536 6.54 19.04 22.60
CA ASP A 536 6.67 19.27 21.17
C ASP A 536 5.84 18.29 20.34
N LEU A 537 5.69 17.03 20.80
CA LEU A 537 4.72 16.06 20.28
C LEU A 537 3.28 16.60 20.39
N ASP A 538 2.88 17.09 21.57
CA ASP A 538 1.54 17.61 21.83
C ASP A 538 1.24 18.90 21.05
N ILE A 539 2.21 19.81 20.97
CA ILE A 539 2.13 21.04 20.16
C ILE A 539 2.00 20.67 18.69
N GLY A 540 2.84 19.75 18.20
CA GLY A 540 2.79 19.27 16.82
C GLY A 540 1.44 18.65 16.50
N PHE A 541 0.96 17.76 17.36
CA PHE A 541 -0.35 17.11 17.20
C PHE A 541 -1.49 18.13 17.12
N SER A 542 -1.49 19.09 18.05
CA SER A 542 -2.50 20.14 18.07
C SER A 542 -2.37 21.11 16.89
N GLY A 543 -1.14 21.37 16.43
CA GLY A 543 -0.86 22.18 15.25
C GLY A 543 -1.34 21.54 13.95
N GLY A 544 -1.00 20.27 13.73
CA GLY A 544 -1.52 19.48 12.59
C GLY A 544 -3.03 19.30 12.65
N PHE A 545 -3.63 19.37 13.84
CA PHE A 545 -5.08 19.36 13.99
C PHE A 545 -5.72 20.70 13.61
N ALA A 546 -5.21 21.80 14.15
CA ALA A 546 -5.79 23.15 14.01
C ALA A 546 -5.54 23.77 12.64
N LYS A 547 -4.41 23.45 12.00
CA LYS A 547 -4.03 23.99 10.69
C LYS A 547 -4.98 23.57 9.56
N PHE A 548 -5.71 22.48 9.76
CA PHE A 548 -6.56 21.86 8.73
C PHE A 548 -8.03 21.72 9.17
N GLN A 549 -8.47 22.54 10.12
CA GLN A 549 -9.90 22.81 10.38
C GLN A 549 -10.41 23.92 9.48
#